data_AF-A0A4Y8AI76-F1
#
_entry.id   AF-A0A4Y8AI76-F1
#
_cell.length_a   1.000
_cell.length_b   1.000
_cell.length_c   1.000
_cell.angle_alpha   90.00
_cell.angle_beta   90.00
_cell.angle_gamma   90.00
#
_symmetry.space_group_name_H-M   'P 1'
#
loop_
_entity.id
_entity.type
_entity.pdbx_description
1 polymer ?
#
loop_
_entity_poly.entity_id
_entity_poly.type
_entity_poly.pdbx_seq_one_letter_code
_entity_poly.pdbx_strand_id
1 'polypeptide(L)'
;MAYLYPMKKIFFSLLGVLCAHIAWAQKDSLAFDEGNNYIYYRVIDKPALSADTLYNRAWNFAVKFNPAVKPGKGKADNTLNTSSKLIVYSGISLVRKEGGEIAYTINIQTKDQKYRYRISNFIFTPYQRNRFGNMVPVPGIEIPLEKLAAKYGKKETENYLNQIGTFCVNTSARLKQAIDKQPLTPKTEAVKKVSTENW
;
A
#
# COMPACT_ATOMS: atom_id res chain seq x y z
N MET A 1 -22.32 51.67 -11.90
CA MET A 1 -21.62 50.42 -12.29
C MET A 1 -20.30 50.23 -11.52
N ALA A 2 -20.25 50.35 -10.18
CA ALA A 2 -19.00 50.27 -9.40
C ALA A 2 -18.85 48.97 -8.56
N TYR A 3 -19.93 48.20 -8.37
CA TYR A 3 -19.94 47.01 -7.49
C TYR A 3 -19.51 45.70 -8.16
N LEU A 4 -19.33 45.68 -9.49
CA LEU A 4 -18.93 44.47 -10.24
C LEU A 4 -17.41 44.20 -10.19
N TYR A 5 -16.61 45.21 -9.89
CA TYR A 5 -15.14 45.09 -9.85
C TYR A 5 -14.59 44.39 -8.58
N PRO A 6 -15.11 44.63 -7.36
CA PRO A 6 -14.64 43.90 -6.17
C PRO A 6 -15.11 42.44 -6.14
N MET A 7 -16.30 42.13 -6.66
CA MET A 7 -16.81 40.76 -6.74
C MET A 7 -15.94 39.84 -7.61
N LYS A 8 -15.38 40.35 -8.72
CA LYS A 8 -14.44 39.61 -9.56
C LYS A 8 -13.17 39.22 -8.80
N LYS A 9 -12.60 40.13 -8.00
CA LYS A 9 -11.39 39.88 -7.23
C LYS A 9 -11.61 38.86 -6.10
N ILE A 10 -12.78 38.90 -5.45
CA ILE A 10 -13.20 37.91 -4.45
C ILE A 10 -13.40 36.53 -5.09
N PHE A 11 -13.97 36.47 -6.30
CA PHE A 11 -14.12 35.20 -7.03
C PHE A 11 -12.77 34.60 -7.42
N PHE A 12 -11.82 35.42 -7.89
CA PHE A 12 -10.48 34.94 -8.23
C PHE A 12 -9.67 34.51 -7.00
N SER A 13 -9.82 35.17 -5.85
CA SER A 13 -9.16 34.74 -4.61
C SER A 13 -9.76 33.45 -4.05
N LEU A 14 -11.09 33.29 -4.09
CA LEU A 14 -11.77 32.06 -3.67
C LEU A 14 -11.39 30.87 -4.57
N LEU A 15 -11.29 31.08 -5.89
CA LEU A 15 -10.85 30.07 -6.84
C LEU A 15 -9.39 29.64 -6.58
N GLY A 16 -8.52 30.59 -6.23
CA GLY A 16 -7.13 30.31 -5.86
C GLY A 16 -6.99 29.43 -4.61
N VAL A 17 -7.80 29.69 -3.58
CA VAL A 17 -7.81 28.88 -2.34
C VAL A 17 -8.34 27.47 -2.61
N LEU A 18 -9.39 27.33 -3.43
CA LEU A 18 -9.94 26.01 -3.81
C LEU A 18 -8.94 25.18 -4.63
N CYS A 19 -8.22 25.80 -5.56
CA CYS A 19 -7.17 25.12 -6.33
C CYS A 19 -6.00 24.65 -5.45
N ALA A 20 -5.63 25.43 -4.42
CA ALA A 20 -4.58 25.05 -3.47
C ALA A 20 -4.96 23.81 -2.63
N HIS A 21 -6.23 23.65 -2.27
CA HIS A 21 -6.70 22.46 -1.54
C HIS A 21 -6.68 21.18 -2.37
N ILE A 22 -6.89 21.26 -3.69
CA ILE A 22 -6.86 20.09 -4.58
C ILE A 22 -5.43 19.54 -4.72
N ALA A 23 -4.41 20.41 -4.66
CA ALA A 23 -3.00 19.99 -4.76
C ALA A 23 -2.54 19.11 -3.59
N TRP A 24 -3.09 19.31 -2.38
CA TRP A 24 -2.79 18.47 -1.21
C TRP A 24 -3.51 17.13 -1.19
N ALA A 25 -4.43 16.88 -2.12
CA ALA A 25 -5.17 15.63 -2.23
C ALA A 25 -4.52 14.60 -3.18
N GLN A 26 -3.23 14.76 -3.55
CA GLN A 26 -2.52 13.74 -4.31
C GLN A 26 -2.53 12.41 -3.55
N LYS A 27 -3.44 11.53 -3.97
CA LYS A 27 -3.66 10.22 -3.38
C LYS A 27 -2.37 9.42 -3.54
N ASP A 28 -1.78 9.06 -2.41
CA ASP A 28 -0.61 8.20 -2.37
C ASP A 28 -0.95 6.87 -3.08
N SER A 29 -0.36 6.65 -4.26
CA SER A 29 -0.72 5.57 -5.17
C SER A 29 0.49 4.82 -5.69
N LEU A 30 0.24 3.66 -6.29
CA LEU A 30 1.23 2.94 -7.09
C LEU A 30 1.69 3.84 -8.25
N ALA A 31 2.97 3.71 -8.59
CA ALA A 31 3.60 4.35 -9.74
C ALA A 31 4.19 3.27 -10.66
N PHE A 32 4.66 3.67 -11.84
CA PHE A 32 5.46 2.80 -12.71
C PHE A 32 6.96 3.07 -12.50
N ASP A 33 7.77 2.01 -12.54
CA ASP A 33 9.22 2.11 -12.62
C ASP A 33 9.71 2.26 -14.07
N GLU A 34 11.03 2.33 -14.28
CA GLU A 34 11.64 2.47 -15.60
C GLU A 34 11.33 1.28 -16.53
N GLY A 35 10.93 0.14 -15.97
CA GLY A 35 10.53 -1.07 -16.70
C GLY A 35 9.03 -1.16 -16.95
N ASN A 36 8.27 -0.10 -16.69
CA ASN A 36 6.80 -0.08 -16.73
C ASN A 36 6.14 -1.08 -15.77
N ASN A 37 6.79 -1.40 -14.65
CA ASN A 37 6.23 -2.26 -13.61
C ASN A 37 5.66 -1.42 -12.47
N TYR A 38 4.58 -1.90 -11.86
CA TYR A 38 3.99 -1.25 -10.71
C TYR A 38 4.93 -1.31 -9.51
N ILE A 39 5.14 -0.16 -8.88
CA ILE A 39 5.99 0.02 -7.71
C ILE A 39 5.34 0.99 -6.71
N TYR A 40 5.54 0.73 -5.43
CA TYR A 40 5.38 1.73 -4.39
C TYR A 40 6.76 2.06 -3.81
N TYR A 41 7.25 3.27 -4.05
CA TYR A 41 8.61 3.68 -3.70
C TYR A 41 8.62 4.95 -2.85
N ARG A 42 9.41 4.94 -1.78
CA ARG A 42 9.62 6.11 -0.92
C ARG A 42 11.06 6.17 -0.43
N VAL A 43 11.55 7.41 -0.29
CA VAL A 43 12.81 7.75 0.40
C VAL A 43 12.44 8.58 1.62
N ILE A 44 13.00 8.24 2.77
CA ILE A 44 12.69 8.89 4.04
C ILE A 44 13.99 9.25 4.74
N ASP A 45 14.13 10.53 5.05
CA ASP A 45 15.21 11.05 5.86
C ASP A 45 14.95 10.80 7.34
N LYS A 46 16.00 10.38 8.04
CA LYS A 46 16.07 10.08 9.47
C LYS A 46 17.38 10.64 10.02
N PRO A 47 17.51 11.98 10.12
CA PRO A 47 18.68 12.59 10.70
C PRO A 47 18.94 12.00 12.09
N ALA A 48 20.21 11.87 12.45
CA ALA A 48 20.70 11.25 13.69
C ALA A 48 20.56 9.72 13.83
N LEU A 49 20.13 8.97 12.81
CA LEU A 49 20.18 7.50 12.82
C LEU A 49 21.28 6.95 11.89
N SER A 50 22.09 6.03 12.40
CA SER A 50 23.09 5.29 11.61
C SER A 50 22.43 4.24 10.72
N ALA A 51 23.12 3.86 9.64
CA ALA A 51 22.68 2.80 8.73
C ALA A 51 22.39 1.49 9.48
N ASP A 52 23.27 1.07 10.41
CA ASP A 52 23.10 -0.17 11.19
C ASP A 52 21.86 -0.13 12.07
N THR A 53 21.58 1.02 12.70
CA THR A 53 20.38 1.19 13.53
C THR A 53 19.12 1.06 12.68
N LEU A 54 19.11 1.70 11.50
CA LEU A 54 18.00 1.62 10.55
C LEU A 54 17.82 0.18 10.04
N TYR A 55 18.93 -0.48 9.68
CA TYR A 55 18.94 -1.85 9.18
C TYR A 55 18.36 -2.82 10.21
N ASN A 56 18.83 -2.77 11.45
CA ASN A 56 18.37 -3.65 12.52
C ASN A 56 16.87 -3.44 12.82
N ARG A 57 16.39 -2.19 12.80
CA ARG A 57 14.95 -1.91 12.98
C ARG A 57 14.11 -2.43 11.81
N ALA A 58 14.58 -2.24 10.57
CA ALA A 58 13.94 -2.76 9.37
C ALA A 58 13.93 -4.29 9.33
N TRP A 59 15.01 -4.93 9.80
CA TRP A 59 15.11 -6.38 9.93
C TRP A 59 14.07 -6.92 10.91
N ASN A 60 13.97 -6.32 12.09
CA ASN A 60 12.96 -6.69 13.08
C ASN A 60 11.53 -6.48 12.57
N PHE A 61 11.30 -5.41 11.81
CA PHE A 61 10.03 -5.22 11.11
C PHE A 61 9.77 -6.40 10.16
N ALA A 62 10.72 -6.75 9.30
CA ALA A 62 10.54 -7.79 8.28
C ALA A 62 10.27 -9.17 8.90
N VAL A 63 10.99 -9.54 9.98
CA VAL A 63 10.73 -10.78 10.74
C VAL A 63 9.32 -10.81 11.33
N LYS A 64 8.84 -9.69 11.89
CA LYS A 64 7.48 -9.59 12.43
C LYS A 64 6.40 -9.52 11.35
N PHE A 65 6.76 -8.98 10.19
CA PHE A 65 5.85 -8.76 9.08
C PHE A 65 5.48 -10.09 8.41
N ASN A 66 6.46 -10.97 8.21
CA ASN A 66 6.22 -12.33 7.74
C ASN A 66 7.03 -13.34 8.58
N PRO A 67 6.46 -13.83 9.71
CA PRO A 67 7.16 -14.79 10.58
C PRO A 67 7.50 -16.12 9.90
N ALA A 68 6.79 -16.48 8.83
CA ALA A 68 7.00 -17.73 8.11
C ALA A 68 8.22 -17.68 7.17
N VAL A 69 8.69 -16.48 6.80
CA VAL A 69 9.79 -16.30 5.85
C VAL A 69 10.85 -15.40 6.46
N LYS A 70 12.05 -15.95 6.67
CA LYS A 70 13.19 -15.16 7.14
C LYS A 70 13.54 -14.10 6.09
N PRO A 71 13.77 -12.83 6.49
CA PRO A 71 14.24 -11.81 5.56
C PRO A 71 15.56 -12.22 4.90
N GLY A 72 15.64 -12.05 3.59
CA GLY A 72 16.86 -12.27 2.82
C GLY A 72 17.76 -11.04 2.83
N LYS A 73 19.08 -11.23 2.85
CA LYS A 73 20.02 -10.13 2.58
C LYS A 73 19.92 -9.73 1.10
N GLY A 74 19.93 -8.43 0.83
CA GLY A 74 19.96 -7.91 -0.54
C GLY A 74 21.34 -8.02 -1.18
N LYS A 75 21.41 -7.68 -2.47
CA LYS A 75 22.67 -7.65 -3.23
C LYS A 75 23.60 -6.50 -2.83
N ALA A 76 23.04 -5.40 -2.32
CA ALA A 76 23.80 -4.26 -1.84
C ALA A 76 23.91 -4.30 -0.32
N ASP A 77 24.93 -3.63 0.21
CA ASP A 77 25.11 -3.48 1.65
C ASP A 77 23.89 -2.82 2.30
N ASN A 78 23.60 -3.23 3.53
CA ASN A 78 22.50 -2.70 4.34
C ASN A 78 21.14 -2.72 3.62
N THR A 79 20.95 -3.76 2.80
CA THR A 79 19.72 -4.05 2.07
C THR A 79 19.12 -5.36 2.55
N LEU A 80 17.79 -5.40 2.67
CA LEU A 80 17.04 -6.62 2.94
C LEU A 80 15.84 -6.75 2.00
N ASN A 81 15.43 -7.99 1.79
CA ASN A 81 14.28 -8.39 1.01
C ASN A 81 13.36 -9.25 1.88
N THR A 82 12.06 -8.98 1.83
CA THR A 82 11.04 -9.89 2.36
C THR A 82 9.91 -10.01 1.36
N SER A 83 9.41 -11.22 1.16
CA SER A 83 8.31 -11.50 0.25
C SER A 83 7.12 -12.02 1.03
N SER A 84 5.93 -11.72 0.56
CA SER A 84 4.69 -12.20 1.16
C SER A 84 3.56 -12.12 0.12
N LYS A 85 2.35 -12.47 0.54
CA LYS A 85 1.15 -12.49 -0.28
C LYS A 85 0.04 -11.67 0.37
N LEU A 86 -0.74 -10.99 -0.45
CA LEU A 86 -1.92 -10.22 -0.07
C LEU A 86 -3.12 -10.82 -0.78
N ILE A 87 -4.17 -11.20 -0.04
CA ILE A 87 -5.44 -11.60 -0.66
C ILE A 87 -6.16 -10.34 -1.15
N VAL A 88 -6.64 -10.39 -2.39
CA VAL A 88 -7.47 -9.33 -2.99
C VAL A 88 -8.89 -9.84 -3.22
N TYR A 89 -9.86 -8.97 -3.01
CA TYR A 89 -11.28 -9.32 -3.10
C TYR A 89 -11.90 -8.75 -4.36
N SER A 90 -12.68 -9.57 -5.05
CA SER A 90 -13.52 -9.13 -6.16
C SER A 90 -14.89 -8.67 -5.66
N GLY A 91 -15.48 -7.70 -6.35
CA GLY A 91 -16.74 -7.07 -5.99
C GLY A 91 -16.58 -5.82 -5.12
N ILE A 92 -17.55 -4.92 -5.22
CA ILE A 92 -17.59 -3.59 -4.58
C ILE A 92 -18.65 -3.49 -3.46
N SER A 93 -19.36 -4.59 -3.16
CA SER A 93 -20.54 -4.62 -2.28
C SER A 93 -20.38 -5.63 -1.13
N LEU A 94 -21.45 -5.85 -0.36
CA LEU A 94 -21.55 -6.71 0.83
C LEU A 94 -21.16 -8.19 0.59
N VAL A 95 -21.17 -8.65 -0.67
CA VAL A 95 -20.72 -10.00 -1.04
C VAL A 95 -19.34 -9.90 -1.68
N ARG A 96 -18.31 -9.73 -0.85
CA ARG A 96 -16.91 -9.82 -1.28
C ARG A 96 -16.52 -11.29 -1.36
N LYS A 97 -15.98 -11.69 -2.52
CA LYS A 97 -15.37 -13.02 -2.69
C LYS A 97 -13.87 -12.84 -2.92
N GLU A 98 -13.07 -13.75 -2.40
CA GLU A 98 -11.63 -13.77 -2.66
C GLU A 98 -11.40 -13.90 -4.18
N GLY A 99 -10.84 -12.86 -4.79
CA GLY A 99 -10.58 -12.82 -6.23
C GLY A 99 -9.25 -13.51 -6.57
N GLY A 100 -8.30 -13.44 -5.64
CA GLY A 100 -7.01 -14.09 -5.76
C GLY A 100 -6.03 -13.60 -4.71
N GLU A 101 -4.77 -13.92 -4.91
CA GLU A 101 -3.65 -13.41 -4.11
C GLU A 101 -2.66 -12.65 -4.98
N ILE A 102 -2.01 -11.65 -4.39
CA ILE A 102 -0.93 -10.88 -4.98
C ILE A 102 0.34 -11.22 -4.22
N ALA A 103 1.26 -11.95 -4.85
CA ALA A 103 2.62 -12.07 -4.36
C ALA A 103 3.37 -10.76 -4.60
N TYR A 104 4.19 -10.33 -3.65
CA TYR A 104 5.00 -9.12 -3.75
C TYR A 104 6.31 -9.25 -3.00
N THR A 105 7.24 -8.35 -3.30
CA THR A 105 8.53 -8.23 -2.58
C THR A 105 8.68 -6.82 -2.03
N ILE A 106 9.06 -6.74 -0.75
CA ILE A 106 9.48 -5.51 -0.09
C ILE A 106 11.00 -5.52 -0.05
N ASN A 107 11.63 -4.53 -0.67
CA ASN A 107 13.05 -4.28 -0.58
C ASN A 107 13.27 -3.02 0.26
N ILE A 108 14.08 -3.11 1.31
CA ILE A 108 14.43 -1.98 2.17
C ILE A 108 15.94 -1.80 2.11
N GLN A 109 16.38 -0.58 1.83
CA GLN A 109 17.79 -0.20 1.76
C GLN A 109 18.04 0.92 2.73
N THR A 110 19.09 0.78 3.54
CA THR A 110 19.42 1.72 4.60
C THR A 110 20.81 2.30 4.35
N LYS A 111 20.94 3.61 4.57
CA LYS A 111 22.18 4.36 4.57
C LYS A 111 22.18 5.25 5.81
N ASP A 112 23.31 5.90 6.10
CA ASP A 112 23.32 6.85 7.19
C ASP A 112 22.29 7.94 6.95
N GLN A 113 21.51 8.19 8.01
CA GLN A 113 20.51 9.23 8.10
C GLN A 113 19.33 9.12 7.12
N LYS A 114 19.21 8.03 6.35
CA LYS A 114 18.09 7.83 5.44
C LYS A 114 17.88 6.38 5.07
N TYR A 115 16.65 6.05 4.71
CA TYR A 115 16.35 4.77 4.11
C TYR A 115 15.41 4.96 2.92
N ARG A 116 15.43 3.97 2.04
CA ARG A 116 14.44 3.84 0.97
C ARG A 116 13.85 2.46 1.01
N TYR A 117 12.62 2.35 0.56
CA TYR A 117 12.01 1.06 0.36
C TYR A 117 11.16 1.07 -0.90
N ARG A 118 11.01 -0.12 -1.47
CA ARG A 118 10.08 -0.39 -2.56
C ARG A 118 9.26 -1.63 -2.26
N ILE A 119 7.99 -1.56 -2.63
CA ILE A 119 7.10 -2.74 -2.74
C ILE A 119 6.86 -2.93 -4.23
N SER A 120 7.29 -4.06 -4.77
CA SER A 120 7.29 -4.33 -6.21
C SER A 120 7.14 -5.83 -6.51
N ASN A 121 7.26 -6.19 -7.79
CA ASN A 121 7.16 -7.55 -8.30
C ASN A 121 5.79 -8.17 -7.99
N PHE A 122 4.74 -7.42 -8.28
CA PHE A 122 3.36 -7.84 -8.03
C PHE A 122 2.93 -8.91 -9.02
N ILE A 123 2.64 -10.11 -8.53
CA ILE A 123 2.18 -11.24 -9.33
C ILE A 123 0.82 -11.67 -8.79
N PHE A 124 -0.20 -11.64 -9.65
CA PHE A 124 -1.54 -12.07 -9.33
C PHE A 124 -1.74 -13.55 -9.65
N THR A 125 -2.24 -14.30 -8.66
CA THR A 125 -2.71 -15.67 -8.80
C THR A 125 -4.21 -15.70 -8.51
N PRO A 126 -5.06 -16.00 -9.50
CA PRO A 126 -6.50 -15.99 -9.31
C PRO A 126 -6.94 -17.14 -8.41
N TYR A 127 -8.06 -16.95 -7.72
CA TYR A 127 -8.71 -18.00 -6.95
C TYR A 127 -9.93 -18.56 -7.69
N GLN A 128 -10.19 -19.85 -7.47
CA GLN A 128 -11.38 -20.54 -7.93
C GLN A 128 -12.04 -21.30 -6.79
N ARG A 129 -13.36 -21.51 -6.91
CA ARG A 129 -14.11 -22.30 -5.95
C ARG A 129 -13.81 -23.78 -6.19
N ASN A 130 -13.33 -24.49 -5.17
CA ASN A 130 -13.15 -25.93 -5.23
C ASN A 130 -14.47 -26.69 -4.99
N ARG A 131 -14.43 -28.03 -5.09
CA ARG A 131 -15.60 -28.91 -4.87
C ARG A 131 -16.23 -28.80 -3.47
N PHE A 132 -15.49 -28.28 -2.49
CA PHE A 132 -15.94 -28.07 -1.11
C PHE A 132 -16.44 -26.64 -0.88
N GLY A 133 -16.46 -25.81 -1.92
CA GLY A 133 -16.94 -24.45 -1.85
C GLY A 133 -15.90 -23.43 -1.38
N ASN A 134 -14.66 -23.83 -1.09
CA ASN A 134 -13.58 -22.93 -0.65
C ASN A 134 -12.89 -22.29 -1.86
N MET A 135 -12.46 -21.03 -1.71
CA MET A 135 -11.65 -20.34 -2.72
C MET A 135 -10.19 -20.78 -2.58
N VAL A 136 -9.59 -21.28 -3.66
CA VAL A 136 -8.21 -21.77 -3.69
C VAL A 136 -7.46 -21.22 -4.90
N PRO A 137 -6.14 -20.99 -4.80
CA PRO A 137 -5.34 -20.53 -5.93
C PRO A 137 -5.42 -21.52 -7.09
N VAL A 138 -5.55 -20.98 -8.31
CA VAL A 138 -5.48 -21.78 -9.53
C VAL A 138 -4.01 -22.09 -9.83
N PRO A 139 -3.58 -23.35 -9.79
CA PRO A 139 -2.18 -23.70 -10.01
C PRO A 139 -1.75 -23.37 -11.45
N GLY A 140 -0.54 -22.84 -11.61
CA GLY A 140 0.05 -22.53 -12.91
C GLY A 140 -0.44 -21.24 -13.57
N ILE A 141 -1.32 -20.47 -12.91
CA ILE A 141 -1.74 -19.16 -13.40
C ILE A 141 -1.08 -18.06 -12.58
N GLU A 142 -0.10 -17.41 -13.20
CA GLU A 142 0.58 -16.23 -12.66
C GLU A 142 0.47 -15.10 -13.68
N ILE A 143 -0.01 -13.94 -13.22
CA ILE A 143 -0.30 -12.78 -14.05
C ILE A 143 0.43 -11.59 -13.46
N PRO A 144 1.49 -11.06 -14.11
CA PRO A 144 2.09 -9.80 -13.71
C PRO A 144 1.02 -8.71 -13.64
N LEU A 145 1.09 -7.85 -12.62
CA LEU A 145 0.06 -6.84 -12.38
C LEU A 145 -0.13 -5.88 -13.56
N GLU A 146 0.94 -5.65 -14.32
CA GLU A 146 0.99 -4.85 -15.55
C GLU A 146 0.11 -5.43 -16.66
N LYS A 147 -0.07 -6.76 -16.66
CA LYS A 147 -0.88 -7.50 -17.64
C LYS A 147 -2.29 -7.81 -17.14
N LEU A 148 -2.64 -7.37 -15.94
CA LEU A 148 -3.91 -7.69 -15.30
C LEU A 148 -5.10 -7.17 -16.12
N ALA A 149 -5.02 -5.93 -16.62
CA ALA A 149 -6.05 -5.30 -17.44
C ALA A 149 -6.31 -6.00 -18.78
N ALA A 150 -5.36 -6.80 -19.28
CA ALA A 150 -5.53 -7.58 -20.50
C ALA A 150 -6.36 -8.86 -20.26
N LYS A 151 -6.36 -9.38 -19.03
CA LYS A 151 -7.10 -10.60 -18.65
C LYS A 151 -8.38 -10.32 -17.87
N TYR A 152 -8.47 -9.18 -17.19
CA TYR A 152 -9.59 -8.79 -16.35
C TYR A 152 -10.17 -7.45 -16.77
N GLY A 153 -11.46 -7.24 -16.51
CA GLY A 153 -12.12 -5.98 -16.83
C GLY A 153 -11.49 -4.79 -16.10
N LYS A 154 -11.56 -3.60 -16.72
CA LYS A 154 -11.00 -2.34 -16.18
C LYS A 154 -11.42 -2.09 -14.73
N LYS A 155 -12.72 -2.24 -14.43
CA LYS A 155 -13.28 -1.99 -13.09
C LYS A 155 -12.72 -2.92 -12.01
N GLU A 156 -12.51 -4.19 -12.36
CA GLU A 156 -11.95 -5.18 -11.45
C GLU A 156 -10.45 -4.93 -11.23
N THR A 157 -9.74 -4.62 -12.30
CA THR A 157 -8.34 -4.22 -12.24
C THR A 157 -8.14 -3.00 -11.34
N GLU A 158 -8.94 -1.94 -11.53
CA GLU A 158 -8.91 -0.74 -10.68
C GLU A 158 -9.22 -1.06 -9.21
N ASN A 159 -10.15 -1.97 -8.96
CA ASN A 159 -10.46 -2.42 -7.60
C ASN A 159 -9.28 -3.13 -6.93
N TYR A 160 -8.56 -3.99 -7.66
CA TYR A 160 -7.35 -4.64 -7.16
C TYR A 160 -6.21 -3.63 -6.95
N LEU A 161 -5.98 -2.73 -7.91
CA LEU A 161 -4.97 -1.67 -7.77
C LEU A 161 -5.23 -0.77 -6.56
N ASN A 162 -6.50 -0.44 -6.29
CA ASN A 162 -6.88 0.32 -5.09
C ASN A 162 -6.54 -0.44 -3.80
N GLN A 163 -6.86 -1.74 -3.72
CA GLN A 163 -6.54 -2.58 -2.56
C GLN A 163 -5.03 -2.69 -2.34
N ILE A 164 -4.25 -2.92 -3.40
CA ILE A 164 -2.79 -2.98 -3.34
C ILE A 164 -2.22 -1.62 -2.91
N GLY A 165 -2.73 -0.51 -3.45
CA GLY A 165 -2.35 0.84 -3.04
C GLY A 165 -2.59 1.09 -1.55
N THR A 166 -3.78 0.76 -1.04
CA THR A 166 -4.10 0.87 0.40
C THR A 166 -3.18 -0.01 1.25
N PHE A 167 -2.91 -1.24 0.80
CA PHE A 167 -1.97 -2.13 1.46
C PHE A 167 -0.55 -1.54 1.53
N CYS A 168 -0.05 -0.94 0.44
CA CYS A 168 1.26 -0.31 0.39
C CYS A 168 1.37 0.87 1.36
N VAL A 169 0.36 1.74 1.40
CA VAL A 169 0.28 2.89 2.33
C VAL A 169 0.28 2.41 3.79
N ASN A 170 -0.53 1.39 4.11
CA ASN A 170 -0.58 0.85 5.47
C ASN A 170 0.74 0.18 5.87
N THR A 171 1.39 -0.53 4.93
CA THR A 171 2.68 -1.18 5.16
C THR A 171 3.79 -0.14 5.36
N SER A 172 3.78 0.94 4.58
CA SER A 172 4.65 2.11 4.74
C SER A 172 4.53 2.72 6.14
N ALA A 173 3.31 2.95 6.62
CA ALA A 173 3.07 3.50 7.95
C ALA A 173 3.62 2.58 9.05
N ARG A 174 3.39 1.26 8.94
CA ARG A 174 3.91 0.26 9.89
C ARG A 174 5.44 0.17 9.88
N LEU A 175 6.06 0.24 8.70
CA LEU A 175 7.53 0.27 8.58
C LEU A 175 8.09 1.53 9.22
N LYS A 176 7.50 2.70 8.95
CA LYS A 176 7.90 3.98 9.55
C LYS A 176 7.82 3.91 11.08
N GLN A 177 6.72 3.40 11.63
CA GLN A 177 6.55 3.22 13.08
C GLN A 177 7.61 2.28 13.67
N ALA A 178 7.89 1.16 13.01
CA ALA A 178 8.91 0.22 13.46
C ALA A 178 10.33 0.81 13.43
N ILE A 179 10.63 1.63 12.42
CA ILE A 179 11.89 2.38 12.34
C ILE A 179 11.94 3.48 13.39
N ASP A 180 10.83 4.17 13.69
CA ASP A 180 10.79 5.26 14.66
C ASP A 180 10.68 4.77 16.12
N LYS A 181 10.52 3.45 16.33
CA LYS A 181 10.20 2.86 17.64
C LYS A 181 8.99 3.51 18.32
N GLN A 182 8.06 4.06 17.54
CA GLN A 182 6.81 4.58 18.10
C GLN A 182 5.89 3.42 18.46
N PRO A 183 5.25 3.43 19.66
CA PRO A 183 4.29 2.40 20.03
C PRO A 183 3.11 2.41 19.04
N LEU A 184 2.57 1.23 18.75
CA LEU A 184 1.35 1.08 17.96
C LEU A 184 0.24 1.86 18.66
N THR A 185 -0.29 2.93 18.06
CA THR A 185 -1.68 3.30 18.30
C THR A 185 -2.50 2.28 17.52
N PRO A 186 -3.13 1.27 18.16
CA PRO A 186 -4.07 0.46 17.44
C PRO A 186 -5.20 1.40 17.04
N LYS A 187 -5.46 1.50 15.74
CA LYS A 187 -6.73 2.04 15.26
C LYS A 187 -7.76 0.95 15.56
N THR A 188 -8.12 0.81 16.83
CA THR A 188 -9.26 0.01 17.27
C THR A 188 -10.45 0.68 16.61
N GLU A 189 -10.94 0.11 15.51
CA GLU A 189 -12.30 0.39 15.09
C GLU A 189 -13.17 0.10 16.31
N ALA A 190 -13.81 1.13 16.85
CA ALA A 190 -14.68 0.97 18.00
C ALA A 190 -15.66 -0.15 17.65
N VAL A 191 -15.56 -1.27 18.36
CA VAL A 191 -16.55 -2.34 18.28
C VAL A 191 -17.87 -1.66 18.59
N LYS A 192 -18.74 -1.52 17.59
CA LYS A 192 -20.09 -1.00 17.81
C LYS A 192 -20.77 -1.97 18.75
N LYS A 193 -20.82 -1.63 20.05
CA LYS A 193 -21.69 -2.33 21.00
C LYS A 193 -23.11 -2.15 20.49
N VAL A 194 -23.71 -3.21 19.99
CA VAL A 194 -25.16 -3.29 19.80
C VAL A 194 -25.75 -3.43 21.20
N SER A 195 -26.55 -2.45 21.63
CA SER A 195 -27.33 -2.58 22.86
C SER A 195 -28.42 -3.63 22.62
N THR A 196 -28.41 -4.69 23.42
CA THR A 196 -29.47 -5.70 23.46
C THR A 196 -30.54 -5.38 24.51
N GLU A 197 -30.52 -4.18 25.10
CA GLU A 197 -31.49 -3.78 26.15
C GLU A 197 -32.79 -3.21 25.60
N ASN A 198 -32.89 -2.99 24.29
CA ASN A 198 -34.17 -2.66 23.64
C ASN A 198 -34.59 -3.85 22.77
N TRP A 199 -35.31 -4.77 23.39
CA TRP A 199 -36.35 -5.55 22.72
C TRP A 199 -37.65 -4.75 22.72
#